data_AF-A0A957H8Q2-F1
#
_entry.id   AF-A0A957H8Q2-F1
#
_cell.length_a   1.000
_cell.length_b   1.000
_cell.length_c   1.000
_cell.angle_alpha   90.00
_cell.angle_beta   90.00
_cell.angle_gamma   90.00
#
_symmetry.space_group_name_H-M   'P 1'
#
loop_
_entity.id
_entity.type
_entity.pdbx_description
1 polymer ?
#
loop_
_entity_poly.entity_id
_entity_poly.type
_entity_poly.pdbx_seq_one_letter_code
_entity_poly.pdbx_strand_id
1 'polypeptide(L)'
;MTVFDLFLLVLENLSRRKGRVALTAVGVVIGTAAVVLLVSLGNGLQQNAASQLGGIGDLTKIQVFPFYGEPDPNTGVPATTTILNDDAVSQLQALPGVTAVIPQDYLQSWGYLTVGRSQG
;
A
#
# COMPACT_ATOMS: atom_id res chain seq x y z
N MET A 1 -15.36 -21.11 53.59
CA MET A 1 -15.96 -21.19 52.23
C MET A 1 -14.91 -20.74 51.26
N THR A 2 -14.46 -21.64 50.38
CA THR A 2 -13.41 -21.31 49.41
C THR A 2 -14.04 -20.66 48.18
N VAL A 3 -13.27 -19.83 47.48
CA VAL A 3 -13.70 -19.26 46.18
C VAL A 3 -14.10 -20.33 45.16
N PHE A 4 -13.57 -21.54 45.31
CA PHE A 4 -13.91 -22.69 44.49
C PHE A 4 -15.35 -23.18 44.72
N ASP A 5 -15.82 -23.18 45.97
CA ASP A 5 -17.22 -23.54 46.30
C ASP A 5 -18.20 -22.55 45.67
N LEU A 6 -17.88 -21.25 45.70
CA LEU A 6 -18.68 -20.20 45.05
C LEU A 6 -18.78 -20.42 43.54
N PHE A 7 -17.67 -20.78 42.89
CA PHE A 7 -17.63 -21.02 41.45
C PHE A 7 -18.47 -22.26 41.07
N LEU A 8 -18.36 -23.36 41.85
CA LEU A 8 -19.19 -24.55 41.65
C LEU A 8 -20.68 -24.24 41.82
N LEU A 9 -21.04 -23.48 42.85
CA LEU A 9 -22.42 -23.10 43.12
C LEU A 9 -23.01 -22.26 41.96
N VAL A 10 -22.24 -21.33 41.41
CA VAL A 10 -22.64 -20.55 40.23
C VAL A 10 -22.79 -21.44 39.00
N LEU A 11 -21.87 -22.37 38.78
CA LEU A 11 -21.92 -23.30 37.64
C LEU A 11 -23.18 -24.20 37.69
N GLU A 12 -23.51 -24.71 38.87
CA GLU A 12 -24.70 -25.54 39.09
C GLU A 12 -25.99 -24.75 38.84
N ASN A 13 -26.03 -23.48 39.28
CA ASN A 13 -27.15 -22.57 39.04
C ASN A 13 -27.32 -22.21 37.54
N LEU A 14 -26.22 -22.00 36.82
CA LEU A 14 -26.26 -21.74 35.38
C LEU A 14 -26.68 -22.99 34.58
N SER A 15 -26.24 -24.18 35.01
CA SER A 15 -26.58 -25.46 34.38
C SER A 15 -28.08 -25.80 34.46
N ARG A 16 -28.81 -25.25 35.44
CA ARG A 16 -30.28 -25.36 35.51
C ARG A 16 -31.00 -24.62 34.38
N ARG A 17 -30.36 -23.65 33.71
CA ARG A 17 -30.97 -22.81 32.64
C ARG A 17 -30.13 -22.82 31.35
N LYS A 18 -29.86 -24.02 30.84
CA LYS A 18 -28.96 -24.28 29.68
C LYS A 18 -29.25 -23.42 28.45
N GLY A 19 -30.51 -23.30 28.04
CA GLY A 19 -30.87 -22.60 26.79
C GLY A 19 -30.60 -21.09 26.82
N ARG A 20 -30.99 -20.41 27.91
CA ARG A 20 -30.81 -18.97 28.04
C ARG A 20 -29.34 -18.58 28.18
N VAL A 21 -28.57 -19.35 28.96
CA VAL A 21 -27.13 -19.13 29.16
C VAL A 21 -26.34 -19.39 27.88
N ALA A 22 -26.68 -20.44 27.14
CA ALA A 22 -26.06 -20.72 25.84
C ALA A 22 -26.32 -19.59 24.84
N LEU A 23 -27.57 -19.11 24.74
CA LEU A 23 -27.92 -18.05 23.79
C LEU A 23 -27.20 -16.73 24.11
N THR A 24 -27.08 -16.36 25.39
CA THR A 24 -26.34 -15.14 25.78
C THR A 24 -24.84 -15.29 25.53
N ALA A 25 -24.26 -16.45 25.81
CA ALA A 25 -22.85 -16.71 25.56
C ALA A 25 -22.54 -16.61 24.06
N VAL A 26 -23.36 -17.23 23.20
CA VAL A 26 -23.23 -17.15 21.75
C VAL A 26 -23.35 -15.70 21.27
N GLY A 27 -24.34 -14.94 21.76
CA GLY A 27 -24.52 -13.54 21.40
C GLY A 27 -23.30 -12.68 21.73
N VAL A 28 -22.72 -12.85 22.93
CA VAL A 28 -21.52 -12.11 23.35
C VAL A 28 -20.31 -12.50 22.50
N VAL A 29 -20.12 -13.79 22.21
CA VAL A 29 -19.00 -14.26 21.38
C VAL A 29 -19.08 -13.70 19.96
N ILE A 30 -20.26 -13.76 19.33
CA ILE A 30 -20.46 -13.23 17.97
C ILE A 30 -20.28 -11.70 17.97
N GLY A 31 -20.84 -10.99 18.94
CA GLY A 31 -20.75 -9.53 19.02
C GLY A 31 -19.32 -9.03 19.20
N THR A 32 -18.57 -9.63 20.13
CA THR A 32 -17.17 -9.26 20.37
C THR A 32 -16.28 -9.60 19.18
N ALA A 33 -16.48 -10.76 18.55
CA ALA A 33 -15.77 -11.14 17.33
C ALA A 33 -16.02 -10.14 16.19
N ALA A 34 -17.28 -9.72 15.97
CA ALA A 34 -17.63 -8.76 14.93
C ALA A 34 -16.95 -7.39 15.14
N VAL A 35 -16.91 -6.89 16.37
CA VAL A 35 -16.23 -5.62 16.69
C VAL A 35 -14.73 -5.72 16.43
N VAL A 36 -14.09 -6.81 16.87
CA VAL A 36 -12.65 -7.03 16.64
C VAL A 36 -12.33 -7.14 15.15
N LEU A 37 -13.16 -7.85 14.38
CA LEU A 37 -13.02 -7.97 12.92
C LEU A 37 -13.12 -6.61 12.24
N LEU A 38 -14.13 -5.81 12.58
CA LEU A 38 -14.34 -4.48 11.98
C LEU A 38 -13.18 -3.53 12.27
N VAL A 39 -12.68 -3.50 13.51
CA VAL A 39 -11.53 -2.66 13.87
C VAL A 39 -10.26 -3.12 13.14
N SER A 40 -10.02 -4.43 13.08
CA SER A 40 -8.85 -4.99 12.40
C SER A 40 -8.87 -4.71 10.90
N LEU A 41 -10.02 -4.92 10.24
CA LEU A 41 -10.21 -4.61 8.83
C LEU A 41 -10.11 -3.11 8.56
N GLY A 42 -10.76 -2.28 9.38
CA GLY A 42 -10.72 -0.83 9.23
C GLY A 42 -9.28 -0.29 9.26
N ASN A 43 -8.51 -0.70 10.26
CA ASN A 43 -7.10 -0.31 10.38
C ASN A 43 -6.25 -0.88 9.23
N GLY A 44 -6.46 -2.13 8.84
CA GLY A 44 -5.74 -2.77 7.74
C GLY A 44 -6.00 -2.09 6.40
N LEU A 45 -7.27 -1.74 6.11
CA LEU A 45 -7.65 -1.01 4.91
C LEU A 45 -7.11 0.41 4.90
N GLN A 46 -7.14 1.11 6.05
CA GLN A 46 -6.56 2.44 6.16
C GLN A 46 -5.06 2.40 5.91
N GLN A 47 -4.34 1.44 6.50
CA GLN A 47 -2.91 1.26 6.24
C GLN A 47 -2.64 0.89 4.79
N ASN A 48 -3.44 0.01 4.19
CA ASN A 48 -3.28 -0.39 2.80
C ASN A 48 -3.54 0.78 1.83
N ALA A 49 -4.61 1.55 2.04
CA ALA A 49 -4.90 2.75 1.29
C ALA A 49 -3.80 3.81 1.49
N ALA A 50 -3.33 4.00 2.72
CA ALA A 50 -2.21 4.90 3.02
C ALA A 50 -0.89 4.42 2.40
N SER A 51 -0.64 3.11 2.27
CA SER A 51 0.54 2.59 1.57
C SER A 51 0.40 2.69 0.05
N GLN A 52 -0.81 2.58 -0.50
CA GLN A 52 -1.05 2.82 -1.92
C GLN A 52 -0.89 4.30 -2.26
N LEU A 53 -1.48 5.19 -1.46
CA LEU A 53 -1.35 6.65 -1.61
C LEU A 53 0.04 7.16 -1.22
N GLY A 54 0.65 6.59 -0.19
CA GLY A 54 2.04 6.84 0.23
C GLY A 54 3.05 6.25 -0.74
N GLY A 55 2.68 5.22 -1.51
CA GLY A 55 3.45 4.75 -2.68
C GLY A 55 3.35 5.69 -3.88
N ILE A 56 2.34 6.56 -3.93
CA ILE A 56 2.28 7.75 -4.80
C ILE A 56 3.09 8.91 -4.18
N GLY A 57 3.58 8.73 -2.95
CA GLY A 57 4.20 9.71 -2.09
C GLY A 57 5.67 9.96 -2.35
N ASP A 58 6.00 10.38 -3.57
CA ASP A 58 6.87 11.54 -3.64
C ASP A 58 6.07 12.66 -4.31
N LEU A 59 5.30 13.42 -3.51
CA LEU A 59 4.72 14.68 -3.98
C LEU A 59 5.82 15.68 -4.44
N THR A 60 7.10 15.35 -4.20
CA THR A 60 8.30 16.06 -4.63
C THR A 60 8.97 15.42 -5.87
N LYS A 61 8.45 14.31 -6.40
CA LYS A 61 9.03 13.62 -7.57
C LYS A 61 8.42 14.12 -8.86
N ILE A 62 9.19 14.95 -9.54
CA ILE A 62 8.89 15.42 -10.90
C ILE A 62 9.60 14.47 -11.87
N GLN A 63 8.82 13.74 -12.69
CA GLN A 63 9.36 12.89 -13.76
C GLN A 63 9.50 13.72 -15.03
N VAL A 64 10.74 13.88 -15.50
CA VAL A 64 11.06 14.60 -16.73
C VAL A 64 11.31 13.58 -17.84
N PHE A 65 10.54 13.66 -18.92
CA PHE A 65 10.72 12.80 -20.10
C PHE A 65 11.22 13.65 -21.28
N PRO A 66 12.13 13.13 -22.11
CA PRO A 66 12.44 13.76 -23.38
C PRO A 66 11.19 13.79 -24.26
N PHE A 67 10.88 14.97 -24.81
CA PHE A 67 9.77 15.14 -25.75
C PHE A 67 10.17 14.57 -27.12
N TYR A 68 9.48 13.51 -27.54
CA TYR A 68 9.60 12.93 -28.89
C TYR A 68 8.37 13.31 -29.72
N GLY A 69 8.31 14.57 -30.18
CA GLY A 69 7.25 15.05 -31.06
C GLY A 69 7.83 15.88 -32.20
N GLU A 70 7.17 15.84 -33.36
CA GLU A 70 7.44 16.79 -34.45
C GLU A 70 7.12 18.22 -34.00
N PRO A 71 7.93 19.21 -34.41
CA PRO A 71 7.74 20.60 -34.00
C PRO A 71 6.36 21.11 -34.42
N ASP A 72 5.51 21.46 -33.46
CA ASP A 72 4.27 22.21 -33.71
C ASP A 72 4.59 23.72 -33.69
N PRO A 73 4.49 24.43 -34.84
CA PRO A 73 4.80 25.85 -34.93
C PRO A 73 3.88 26.77 -34.09
N ASN A 74 2.76 26.27 -33.54
CA ASN A 74 1.85 27.07 -32.71
C ASN A 74 2.18 27.05 -31.21
N THR A 75 2.99 26.10 -30.73
CA THR A 75 3.27 25.94 -29.29
C THR A 75 4.59 26.59 -28.86
N GLY A 76 5.43 27.01 -29.82
CA GLY A 76 6.75 27.60 -29.55
C GLY A 76 7.72 26.63 -28.86
N VAL A 77 7.39 25.34 -28.79
CA VAL A 77 8.27 24.30 -28.24
C VAL A 77 9.24 23.89 -29.35
N PRO A 78 10.54 24.25 -29.25
CA PRO A 78 11.50 23.84 -30.26
C PRO A 78 11.61 22.31 -30.29
N ALA A 79 11.60 21.70 -31.47
CA ALA A 79 11.90 20.27 -31.67
C ALA A 79 13.40 20.01 -31.48
N THR A 80 13.91 20.38 -30.32
CA THR A 80 15.20 19.89 -29.86
C THR A 80 14.86 18.63 -29.10
N THR A 81 15.27 17.50 -29.65
CA THR A 81 15.52 16.28 -28.88
C THR A 81 16.55 16.63 -27.82
N THR A 82 16.14 17.29 -26.74
CA THR A 82 17.00 17.62 -25.62
C THR A 82 17.34 16.29 -24.98
N ILE A 83 18.49 15.76 -25.35
CA ILE A 83 19.06 14.56 -24.76
C ILE A 83 19.28 14.90 -23.29
N LEU A 84 18.70 14.12 -22.39
CA LEU A 84 18.94 14.25 -20.95
C LEU A 84 20.37 13.74 -20.66
N ASN A 85 21.36 14.58 -20.95
CA ASN A 85 22.76 14.37 -20.61
C ASN A 85 23.05 14.88 -19.19
N ASP A 86 24.25 14.60 -18.66
CA ASP A 86 24.71 15.05 -17.34
C ASP A 86 24.59 16.58 -17.16
N ASP A 87 24.72 17.35 -18.23
CA ASP A 87 24.51 18.81 -18.23
C ASP A 87 23.06 19.18 -17.88
N ALA A 88 22.07 18.45 -18.39
CA ALA A 88 20.66 18.66 -18.06
C ALA A 88 20.36 18.30 -16.60
N VAL A 89 21.04 17.28 -16.07
CA VAL A 89 20.98 16.92 -14.63
C VAL A 89 21.49 18.08 -13.77
N SER A 90 22.61 18.69 -14.15
CA SER A 90 23.20 19.82 -13.41
C SER A 90 22.29 21.08 -13.41
N GLN A 91 21.62 21.35 -14.54
CA GLN A 91 20.69 22.48 -14.67
C GLN A 91 19.42 22.26 -13.84
N LEU A 92 18.90 21.03 -13.81
CA LEU A 92 17.75 20.68 -12.98
C LEU A 92 18.09 20.74 -11.48
N GLN A 93 19.31 20.37 -11.08
CA GLN A 93 19.80 20.52 -9.70
C GLN A 93 19.95 21.98 -9.28
N ALA A 94 20.23 22.88 -10.22
CA ALA A 94 20.41 24.31 -9.94
C ALA A 94 19.09 25.07 -9.68
N LEU A 95 17.93 24.43 -9.91
CA LEU A 95 16.62 25.05 -9.67
C LEU A 95 16.29 25.14 -8.17
N PRO A 96 15.75 26.27 -7.69
CA PRO A 96 15.39 26.45 -6.29
C PRO A 96 14.27 25.46 -5.89
N GLY A 97 14.55 24.62 -4.89
CA GLY A 97 13.61 23.62 -4.38
C GLY A 97 13.87 22.17 -4.82
N VAL A 98 14.90 21.93 -5.65
CA VAL A 98 15.30 20.58 -6.07
C VAL A 98 16.35 20.02 -5.10
N THR A 99 15.99 19.00 -4.33
CA THR A 99 16.90 18.36 -3.37
C THR A 99 17.79 17.29 -4.01
N ALA A 100 17.26 16.56 -4.99
CA ALA A 100 17.97 15.48 -5.67
C ALA A 100 17.41 15.27 -7.07
N VAL A 101 18.31 14.98 -8.02
CA VAL A 101 17.96 14.56 -9.38
C VAL A 101 18.54 13.16 -9.58
N ILE A 102 17.70 12.22 -10.00
CA ILE A 102 18.07 10.83 -10.23
C ILE A 102 17.89 10.53 -11.72
N PRO A 103 18.98 10.28 -12.47
CA PRO A 103 18.86 9.87 -13.86
C PRO A 103 18.25 8.46 -13.93
N GLN A 104 17.30 8.27 -14.83
CA GLN A 104 16.66 6.98 -15.07
C GLN A 104 16.81 6.60 -16.54
N ASP A 105 17.52 5.51 -16.80
CA ASP A 105 17.65 4.94 -18.14
C ASP A 105 16.94 3.58 -18.18
N TYR A 106 16.14 3.38 -19.23
CA TYR A 106 15.39 2.15 -19.43
C TYR A 106 16.15 1.28 -20.44
N LEU A 107 16.88 0.29 -19.92
CA LEU A 107 17.51 -0.73 -20.76
C LEU A 107 16.43 -1.62 -21.40
N GLN A 108 16.00 -1.25 -22.61
CA GLN A 108 15.17 -2.09 -23.48
C GLN A 108 16.09 -3.13 -24.16
N SER A 109 16.48 -4.18 -23.43
CA SER A 109 17.20 -5.31 -24.01
C SER A 109 16.24 -6.47 -24.25
N TRP A 110 16.12 -6.90 -25.50
CA TRP A 110 15.48 -8.17 -25.83
C TRP A 110 16.55 -9.26 -25.70
N GLY A 111 16.34 -10.18 -24.76
CA GLY A 111 17.18 -11.35 -24.58
C GLY A 111 16.31 -12.57 -24.30
N TYR A 112 16.54 -13.67 -25.03
CA TYR A 112 15.92 -14.95 -24.71
C TYR A 112 16.54 -15.47 -23.39
N LEU A 113 15.79 -15.43 -22.30
CA LEU A 113 16.17 -16.07 -21.04
C LEU A 113 16.07 -17.59 -21.24
N THR A 114 17.16 -18.21 -21.66
CA THR A 114 17.24 -19.67 -21.77
C THR A 114 17.49 -20.28 -20.39
N VAL A 115 16.40 -20.54 -19.66
CA VAL A 115 16.44 -21.39 -18.46
C VAL A 115 16.17 -22.84 -18.91
N GLY A 116 17.23 -23.57 -19.23
CA GLY A 116 17.13 -24.99 -19.62
C GLY A 116 16.54 -25.24 -21.01
N ARG A 117 15.80 -26.35 -21.19
CA ARG A 117 15.28 -26.85 -22.49
C ARG A 117 13.86 -26.39 -22.84
N SER A 118 13.41 -25.24 -22.36
CA SER A 118 12.11 -24.71 -22.79
C SER A 118 12.29 -23.27 -23.25
N GLN A 119 11.94 -23.03 -24.52
CA GLN A 119 11.94 -21.72 -25.15
C GLN A 119 10.52 -21.13 -25.09
N GLY A 120 10.41 -19.90 -24.59
CA GLY A 120 9.24 -19.05 -24.63
C GLY A 120 9.67 -17.61 -24.86
#